data_AF-A0AA95EZI4-F1
#
_entry.id   AF-A0AA95EZI4-F1
#
_cell.length_a   1.000
_cell.length_b   1.000
_cell.length_c   1.000
_cell.angle_alpha   90.00
_cell.angle_beta   90.00
_cell.angle_gamma   90.00
#
_symmetry.space_group_name_H-M   'P 1'
#
loop_
_entity.id
_entity.type
_entity.pdbx_description
1 polymer ?
#
loop_
_entity_poly.entity_id
_entity_poly.type
_entity_poly.pdbx_seq_one_letter_code
_entity_poly.pdbx_strand_id
1 'polypeptide(L)'
;MARSWERMVLKNSKQINKRRKKEGKQSLSKSSPAKVADRFQGRSYIVPTILILFIVLYVLLAQPWSDAFMPNRTLFWATVGAYLVLALFYFMRRPYLSVTRDTLETRKLTGYKTLRPGEIRKFVIQPGYVIVESVKGTNWVFSRVMNRYPIDRMAERLKVYADLHHVEWEVKSK
;
A
#
# COMPACT_ATOMS: atom_id res chain seq x y z
N MET A 1 -34.61 19.28 21.97
CA MET A 1 -34.84 17.89 22.42
C MET A 1 -33.70 16.91 22.08
N ALA A 2 -33.01 17.02 20.93
CA ALA A 2 -31.94 16.10 20.52
C ALA A 2 -30.75 15.95 21.51
N ARG A 3 -30.30 17.04 22.15
CA ARG A 3 -29.14 17.03 23.07
C ARG A 3 -29.30 16.19 24.34
N SER A 4 -30.54 16.06 24.85
CA SER A 4 -30.78 15.27 26.07
C SER A 4 -30.64 13.78 25.77
N TRP A 5 -31.18 13.36 24.64
CA TRP A 5 -31.08 11.99 24.15
C TRP A 5 -29.62 11.58 23.90
N GLU A 6 -28.82 12.41 23.23
CA GLU A 6 -27.39 12.16 23.04
C GLU A 6 -26.63 11.96 24.36
N ARG A 7 -26.91 12.80 25.37
CA ARG A 7 -26.31 12.67 26.71
C ARG A 7 -26.70 11.36 27.38
N MET A 8 -27.95 10.92 27.22
CA MET A 8 -28.42 9.63 27.76
C MET A 8 -27.74 8.45 27.06
N VAL A 9 -27.64 8.48 25.73
CA VAL A 9 -26.95 7.45 24.93
C VAL A 9 -25.47 7.34 25.33
N LEU A 10 -24.79 8.47 25.53
CA LEU A 10 -23.41 8.49 25.99
C LEU A 10 -23.24 7.90 27.40
N LYS A 11 -24.15 8.20 28.33
CA LYS A 11 -24.14 7.63 29.69
C LYS A 11 -24.36 6.12 29.67
N ASN A 12 -25.37 5.65 28.94
CA ASN A 12 -25.69 4.23 28.81
C ASN A 12 -24.53 3.45 28.16
N SER A 13 -23.94 4.00 27.10
CA SER A 13 -22.77 3.41 26.44
C SER A 13 -21.56 3.27 27.37
N LYS A 14 -21.30 4.29 28.22
CA LYS A 14 -20.24 4.24 29.24
C LYS A 14 -20.49 3.15 30.29
N GLN A 15 -21.73 3.01 30.76
CA GLN A 15 -22.10 2.01 31.75
C GLN A 15 -21.96 0.57 31.21
N ILE A 16 -22.44 0.34 29.98
CA ILE A 16 -22.32 -0.97 29.31
C ILE A 16 -20.85 -1.33 29.06
N ASN A 17 -20.01 -0.36 28.65
CA ASN A 17 -18.59 -0.59 28.45
C ASN A 17 -17.83 -0.92 29.75
N LYS A 18 -18.20 -0.29 30.88
CA LYS A 18 -17.64 -0.63 32.19
C LYS A 18 -17.99 -2.06 32.60
N ARG A 19 -19.23 -2.50 32.36
CA ARG A 19 -19.68 -3.87 32.63
C ARG A 19 -18.94 -4.88 31.74
N ARG A 20 -18.87 -4.64 30.43
CA ARG A 20 -18.13 -5.49 29.48
C ARG A 20 -16.66 -5.64 29.83
N LYS A 21 -15.98 -4.56 30.27
CA LYS A 21 -14.59 -4.59 30.73
C LYS A 21 -14.39 -5.54 31.92
N LYS A 22 -15.34 -5.57 32.86
CA LYS A 22 -15.32 -6.48 34.02
C LYS A 22 -15.58 -7.94 33.61
N GLU A 23 -16.40 -8.15 32.58
CA GLU A 23 -16.67 -9.46 31.99
C GLU A 23 -15.57 -9.95 31.02
N GLY A 24 -14.44 -9.22 30.88
CA GLY A 24 -13.38 -9.54 29.92
C GLY A 24 -13.76 -9.34 28.45
N LYS A 25 -14.95 -8.78 28.17
CA LYS A 25 -15.47 -8.55 26.81
C LYS A 25 -15.02 -7.18 26.29
N GLN A 26 -14.77 -7.09 24.99
CA GLN A 26 -14.42 -5.82 24.35
C GLN A 26 -15.53 -4.77 24.50
N SER A 27 -15.15 -3.50 24.64
CA SER A 27 -16.10 -2.38 24.74
C SER A 27 -16.88 -2.23 23.44
N LEU A 28 -18.15 -1.84 23.49
CA LEU A 28 -18.99 -1.55 22.31
C LEU A 28 -18.35 -0.52 21.37
N SER A 29 -17.66 0.49 21.92
CA SER A 29 -16.92 1.48 21.13
C SER A 29 -15.65 0.93 20.45
N LYS A 30 -15.12 -0.20 20.94
CA LYS A 30 -14.04 -0.98 20.31
C LYS A 30 -14.58 -2.21 19.57
N SER A 31 -15.91 -2.43 19.60
CA SER A 31 -16.59 -3.57 18.97
C SER A 31 -16.98 -3.28 17.53
N SER A 32 -16.84 -2.04 17.06
CA SER A 32 -16.24 -1.88 15.75
C SER A 32 -14.79 -2.25 15.95
N PRO A 33 -14.33 -3.45 15.55
CA PRO A 33 -12.90 -3.59 15.39
C PRO A 33 -12.52 -2.37 14.54
N ALA A 34 -11.51 -1.61 14.97
CA ALA A 34 -10.64 -1.03 13.95
C ALA A 34 -10.22 -2.25 13.14
N LYS A 35 -11.01 -2.50 12.09
CA LYS A 35 -11.11 -3.75 11.35
C LYS A 35 -9.69 -4.15 11.10
N VAL A 36 -9.32 -5.37 11.48
CA VAL A 36 -8.00 -5.95 11.19
C VAL A 36 -7.76 -5.68 9.71
N ALA A 37 -7.03 -4.60 9.44
CA ALA A 37 -6.83 -4.12 8.10
C ALA A 37 -5.67 -4.97 7.64
N ASP A 38 -5.97 -5.99 6.86
CA ASP A 38 -4.96 -6.90 6.39
C ASP A 38 -4.06 -6.12 5.43
N ARG A 39 -2.90 -5.73 5.97
CA ARG A 39 -1.90 -4.95 5.28
C ARG A 39 -0.95 -5.90 4.57
N PHE A 40 -1.12 -5.99 3.26
CA PHE A 40 -0.21 -6.68 2.37
C PHE A 40 0.89 -5.72 1.96
N GLN A 41 2.07 -5.91 2.52
CA GLN A 41 3.26 -5.14 2.16
C GLN A 41 3.97 -5.79 0.98
N GLY A 42 4.42 -4.96 0.04
CA GLY A 42 5.30 -5.36 -1.04
C GLY A 42 6.65 -4.67 -0.91
N ARG A 43 7.54 -4.95 -1.85
CA ARG A 43 8.85 -4.30 -1.98
C ARG A 43 9.13 -4.03 -3.45
N SER A 44 9.32 -2.76 -3.80
CA SER A 44 9.65 -2.35 -5.16
C SER A 44 11.15 -2.25 -5.31
N TYR A 45 11.74 -3.10 -6.15
CA TYR A 45 13.18 -3.10 -6.44
C TYR A 45 13.53 -2.37 -7.73
N ILE A 46 12.56 -2.16 -8.63
CA ILE A 46 12.80 -1.61 -9.98
C ILE A 46 13.50 -0.25 -9.95
N VAL A 47 12.96 0.70 -9.19
CA VAL A 47 13.52 2.06 -9.13
C VAL A 47 14.94 2.08 -8.53
N PRO A 48 15.20 1.44 -7.37
CA PRO A 48 16.57 1.28 -6.87
C PRO A 48 17.53 0.61 -7.86
N THR A 49 17.10 -0.46 -8.53
CA THR A 49 17.94 -1.18 -9.49
C THR A 49 18.30 -0.33 -10.70
N ILE A 50 17.34 0.41 -11.27
CA ILE A 50 17.58 1.31 -12.40
C ILE A 50 18.53 2.45 -12.00
N LEU A 51 18.36 3.02 -10.80
CA LEU A 51 19.26 4.06 -10.29
C LEU A 51 20.69 3.54 -10.15
N ILE A 52 20.88 2.34 -9.57
CA ILE A 52 22.20 1.72 -9.45
C ILE A 52 22.80 1.47 -10.83
N LEU A 53 22.02 0.98 -11.79
CA LEU A 53 22.47 0.77 -13.16
C LEU A 53 22.96 2.07 -13.81
N PHE A 54 22.23 3.17 -13.65
CA PHE A 54 22.67 4.48 -14.16
C PHE A 54 23.91 5.01 -13.45
N ILE A 55 24.05 4.77 -12.14
CA ILE A 55 25.28 5.14 -11.41
C ILE A 55 26.47 4.37 -11.97
N VAL A 56 26.34 3.06 -12.19
CA VAL A 56 27.42 2.23 -12.77
C VAL A 56 27.76 2.72 -14.17
N LEU A 57 26.76 2.96 -15.02
CA LEU A 57 26.97 3.49 -16.37
C LEU A 57 27.67 4.85 -16.34
N TYR A 58 27.25 5.75 -15.45
CA TYR A 58 27.85 7.07 -15.28
C TYR A 58 29.31 6.98 -14.87
N VAL A 59 29.64 6.09 -13.92
CA VAL A 59 31.02 5.86 -13.48
C VAL A 59 31.88 5.27 -14.61
N LEU A 60 31.33 4.34 -15.38
CA LEU A 60 32.02 3.77 -16.55
C LEU A 60 32.22 4.78 -17.67
N LEU A 61 31.28 5.68 -17.94
CA LEU A 61 31.45 6.69 -18.99
C LEU A 61 32.38 7.81 -18.56
N ALA A 62 32.30 8.21 -17.29
CA ALA A 62 33.11 9.30 -16.77
C ALA A 62 34.58 8.91 -16.59
N GLN A 63 34.92 7.62 -16.46
CA GLN A 63 36.28 7.11 -16.31
C GLN A 63 37.12 7.93 -15.30
N PRO A 64 36.70 8.03 -14.02
CA PRO A 64 37.36 8.88 -13.01
C PRO A 64 38.80 8.44 -12.66
N TRP A 65 39.23 7.29 -13.18
CA TRP A 65 40.58 6.73 -13.09
C TRP A 65 41.48 7.11 -14.28
N SER A 66 40.96 7.80 -15.30
CA SER A 66 41.75 8.29 -16.43
C SER A 66 42.30 9.69 -16.18
N ASP A 67 43.47 10.00 -16.73
CA ASP A 67 44.08 11.33 -16.65
C ASP A 67 43.31 12.40 -17.48
N ALA A 68 42.41 11.95 -18.36
CA ALA A 68 41.51 12.80 -19.15
C ALA A 68 40.25 13.25 -18.38
N PHE A 69 40.15 12.95 -17.09
CA PHE A 69 39.00 13.31 -16.27
C PHE A 69 38.95 14.83 -16.00
N MET A 70 38.21 15.55 -16.84
CA MET A 70 37.98 17.01 -16.71
C MET A 70 37.13 17.46 -15.51
N PRO A 71 36.17 16.68 -14.96
CA PRO A 71 35.37 17.13 -13.82
C PRO A 71 36.18 17.22 -12.51
N ASN A 72 35.73 18.07 -11.58
CA ASN A 72 36.24 18.05 -10.21
C ASN A 72 35.90 16.70 -9.54
N ARG A 73 36.93 15.89 -9.25
CA ARG A 73 36.81 14.54 -8.66
C ARG A 73 35.95 14.52 -7.40
N THR A 74 36.01 15.57 -6.58
CA THR A 74 35.22 15.69 -5.33
C THR A 74 33.73 15.83 -5.61
N LEU A 75 33.35 16.65 -6.60
CA LEU A 75 31.93 16.84 -6.97
C LEU A 75 31.36 15.56 -7.60
N PHE A 76 32.14 14.86 -8.41
CA PHE A 76 31.72 13.60 -9.02
C PHE A 76 31.32 12.55 -7.98
N TRP A 77 32.18 12.29 -6.99
CA TRP A 77 31.88 11.33 -5.92
C TRP A 77 30.73 11.80 -5.02
N ALA A 78 30.58 13.11 -4.81
CA ALA A 78 29.44 13.65 -4.10
C ALA A 78 28.12 13.38 -4.84
N THR A 79 28.08 13.54 -6.16
CA THR A 79 26.92 13.22 -6.99
C THR A 79 26.59 11.72 -6.96
N VAL A 80 27.60 10.86 -7.10
CA VAL A 80 27.43 9.39 -6.98
C VAL A 80 26.86 9.02 -5.61
N GLY A 81 27.41 9.59 -4.53
CA GLY A 81 26.91 9.40 -3.17
C GLY A 81 25.46 9.85 -2.99
N ALA A 82 25.09 11.01 -3.53
CA ALA A 82 23.72 11.52 -3.48
C ALA A 82 22.72 10.59 -4.19
N TYR A 83 23.07 10.03 -5.35
CA TYR A 83 22.22 9.07 -6.05
C TYR A 83 22.13 7.72 -5.33
N LEU A 84 23.19 7.26 -4.66
CA LEU A 84 23.13 6.06 -3.81
C LEU A 84 22.20 6.26 -2.62
N VAL A 85 22.29 7.41 -1.94
CA VAL A 85 21.37 7.78 -0.86
C VAL A 85 19.94 7.83 -1.39
N LEU A 86 19.71 8.43 -2.55
CA LEU A 86 18.40 8.47 -3.19
C LEU A 86 17.86 7.05 -3.47
N ALA A 87 18.68 6.16 -4.02
CA ALA A 87 18.31 4.76 -4.26
C ALA A 87 17.92 4.04 -2.95
N LEU A 88 18.65 4.28 -1.86
CA LEU A 88 18.34 3.74 -0.54
C LEU A 88 17.00 4.27 0.00
N PHE A 89 16.72 5.56 -0.17
CA PHE A 89 15.43 6.15 0.20
C PHE A 89 14.26 5.49 -0.54
N TYR A 90 14.40 5.28 -1.86
CA TYR A 90 13.39 4.57 -2.65
C TYR A 90 13.24 3.10 -2.25
N PHE A 91 14.34 2.45 -1.88
CA PHE A 91 14.33 1.07 -1.41
C PHE A 91 13.64 0.88 -0.07
N MET A 92 13.78 1.85 0.84
CA MET A 92 13.12 1.83 2.15
C MET A 92 11.61 2.09 2.04
N ARG A 93 11.15 2.72 0.95
CA ARG A 93 9.74 2.98 0.71
C ARG A 93 8.99 1.68 0.40
N ARG A 94 8.25 1.17 1.38
CA ARG A 94 7.43 -0.04 1.24
C ARG A 94 6.03 0.31 0.70
N PRO A 95 5.67 -0.08 -0.54
CA PRO A 95 4.30 0.07 -1.00
C PRO A 95 3.41 -0.98 -0.33
N TYR A 96 2.28 -0.57 0.23
CA TYR A 96 1.33 -1.48 0.90
C TYR A 96 -0.07 -1.36 0.30
N LEU A 97 -0.81 -2.47 0.35
CA LEU A 97 -2.25 -2.53 0.16
C LEU A 97 -2.87 -2.89 1.50
N SER A 98 -3.77 -2.05 1.99
CA SER A 98 -4.55 -2.28 3.21
C SER A 98 -5.98 -2.60 2.78
N VAL A 99 -6.44 -3.82 3.08
CA VAL A 99 -7.82 -4.23 2.82
C VAL A 99 -8.60 -4.09 4.12
N THR A 100 -9.52 -3.13 4.16
CA THR A 100 -10.49 -2.95 5.25
C THR A 100 -11.85 -3.48 4.77
N ARG A 101 -12.75 -3.86 5.68
CA ARG A 101 -14.08 -4.37 5.30
C ARG A 101 -14.89 -3.43 4.41
N ASP A 102 -14.67 -2.10 4.47
CA ASP A 102 -15.41 -1.14 3.64
C ASP A 102 -14.52 -0.35 2.67
N THR A 103 -13.19 -0.45 2.76
CA THR A 103 -12.28 0.39 1.95
C THR A 103 -11.02 -0.37 1.56
N LEU A 104 -10.55 -0.11 0.35
CA LEU A 104 -9.22 -0.50 -0.11
C LEU A 104 -8.30 0.71 -0.07
N GLU A 105 -7.16 0.61 0.59
CA GLU A 105 -6.22 1.71 0.72
C GLU A 105 -4.86 1.31 0.17
N THR A 106 -4.27 2.16 -0.67
CA THR A 106 -2.92 1.97 -1.16
C THR A 106 -2.11 3.25 -1.00
N ARG A 107 -0.83 3.08 -0.69
CA ARG A 107 0.13 4.19 -0.72
C ARG A 107 0.96 4.08 -1.99
N LYS A 108 0.63 4.87 -3.00
CA LYS A 108 1.40 4.98 -4.25
C LYS A 108 2.33 6.19 -4.23
N LEU A 109 3.08 6.35 -5.32
CA LEU A 109 3.97 7.49 -5.55
C LEU A 109 3.25 8.84 -5.36
N THR A 110 2.04 8.95 -5.89
CA THR A 110 1.16 10.13 -5.88
C THR A 110 0.40 10.36 -4.57
N GLY A 111 0.72 9.61 -3.50
CA GLY A 111 0.14 9.81 -2.18
C GLY A 111 -0.75 8.65 -1.71
N TYR A 112 -1.58 8.96 -0.71
CA TYR A 112 -2.54 8.02 -0.15
C TYR A 112 -3.78 7.97 -1.05
N LYS A 113 -4.14 6.79 -1.53
CA LYS A 113 -5.38 6.58 -2.28
C LYS A 113 -6.25 5.59 -1.54
N THR A 114 -7.49 5.98 -1.33
CA THR A 114 -8.55 5.13 -0.81
C THR A 114 -9.56 4.89 -1.92
N LEU A 115 -10.07 3.66 -2.00
CA LEU A 115 -11.17 3.27 -2.87
C LEU A 115 -12.29 2.70 -1.99
N ARG A 116 -13.50 3.22 -2.17
CA ARG A 116 -14.73 2.68 -1.58
C ARG A 116 -15.33 1.62 -2.51
N PRO A 117 -16.26 0.77 -2.04
CA PRO A 117 -16.77 -0.34 -2.83
C PRO A 117 -17.47 0.15 -4.11
N GLY A 118 -18.25 1.23 -4.02
CA GLY A 118 -18.92 1.83 -5.18
C GLY A 118 -18.00 2.55 -6.18
N GLU A 119 -16.70 2.70 -5.87
CA GLU A 119 -15.71 3.26 -6.78
C GLU A 119 -14.92 2.17 -7.51
N ILE A 120 -15.21 0.90 -7.23
CA ILE A 120 -14.55 -0.26 -7.82
C ILE A 120 -15.49 -0.83 -8.88
N ARG A 121 -14.98 -0.92 -10.11
CA ARG A 121 -15.71 -1.49 -11.24
C ARG A 121 -15.63 -3.01 -11.20
N LYS A 122 -14.41 -3.54 -11.18
CA LYS A 122 -14.16 -4.98 -11.17
C LYS A 122 -12.81 -5.35 -10.58
N PHE A 123 -12.72 -6.58 -10.09
CA PHE A 123 -11.47 -7.23 -9.73
C PHE A 123 -11.08 -8.25 -10.80
N VAL A 124 -9.88 -8.11 -11.35
CA VAL A 124 -9.33 -9.07 -12.32
C VAL A 124 -8.16 -9.79 -11.70
N ILE A 125 -8.27 -11.11 -11.54
CA ILE A 125 -7.21 -11.97 -11.03
C ILE A 125 -6.57 -12.75 -12.16
N GLN A 126 -5.25 -12.67 -12.23
CA GLN A 126 -4.40 -13.40 -13.16
C GLN A 126 -3.30 -14.11 -12.37
N PRO A 127 -2.68 -15.18 -12.93
CA PRO A 127 -1.55 -15.84 -12.29
C PRO A 127 -0.42 -14.84 -11.99
N GLY A 128 -0.22 -14.51 -10.72
CA GLY A 128 0.81 -13.54 -10.27
C GLY A 128 0.43 -12.06 -10.39
N TYR A 129 -0.80 -11.72 -10.78
CA TYR A 129 -1.28 -10.33 -10.85
C TYR A 129 -2.69 -10.18 -10.30
N VAL A 130 -2.94 -9.07 -9.59
CA VAL A 130 -4.26 -8.64 -9.15
C VAL A 130 -4.47 -7.22 -9.64
N ILE A 131 -5.54 -7.01 -10.39
CA ILE A 131 -5.89 -5.70 -10.95
C ILE A 131 -7.21 -5.27 -10.32
N VAL A 132 -7.19 -4.10 -9.68
CA VAL A 132 -8.38 -3.42 -9.20
C VAL A 132 -8.70 -2.31 -10.18
N GLU A 133 -9.80 -2.44 -10.91
CA GLU A 133 -10.27 -1.41 -11.82
C GLU A 133 -11.16 -0.44 -11.07
N SER A 134 -10.75 0.83 -11.01
CA SER A 134 -11.56 1.90 -10.43
C SER A 134 -12.51 2.46 -11.48
N VAL A 135 -13.75 2.78 -11.10
CA VAL A 135 -14.73 3.48 -11.95
C VAL A 135 -14.18 4.83 -12.39
N LYS A 136 -13.48 5.54 -11.50
CA LYS A 136 -12.84 6.82 -11.77
C LYS A 136 -11.37 6.80 -11.33
N GLY A 137 -10.46 6.97 -12.29
CA GLY A 137 -9.03 7.09 -12.04
C GLY A 137 -8.21 5.94 -12.62
N THR A 138 -6.96 5.85 -12.16
CA THR A 138 -5.98 4.85 -12.64
C THR A 138 -6.22 3.49 -12.00
N ASN A 139 -6.23 2.43 -12.81
CA ASN A 139 -6.29 1.04 -12.35
C ASN A 139 -5.11 0.70 -11.43
N TRP A 140 -5.39 -0.07 -10.37
CA TRP A 140 -4.36 -0.52 -9.45
C TRP A 140 -3.91 -1.93 -9.83
N VAL A 141 -2.72 -2.00 -10.40
CA VAL A 141 -2.07 -3.27 -10.72
C VAL A 141 -1.12 -3.65 -9.59
N PHE A 142 -1.34 -4.82 -9.01
CA PHE A 142 -0.46 -5.48 -8.06
C PHE A 142 0.14 -6.71 -8.72
N SER A 143 1.45 -6.89 -8.61
CA SER A 143 2.18 -7.98 -9.27
C SER A 143 3.12 -8.66 -8.29
N ARG A 144 3.20 -9.99 -8.39
CA ARG A 144 4.16 -10.84 -7.68
C ARG A 144 5.59 -10.58 -8.16
N VAL A 145 5.81 -10.39 -9.46
CA VAL A 145 7.16 -10.21 -10.03
C VAL A 145 7.69 -8.81 -9.75
N MET A 146 6.86 -7.78 -9.97
CA MET A 146 7.31 -6.38 -9.91
C MET A 146 7.47 -5.86 -8.47
N ASN A 147 6.54 -6.22 -7.59
CA ASN A 147 6.47 -5.66 -6.23
C ASN A 147 6.44 -6.74 -5.12
N ARG A 148 6.62 -8.02 -5.49
CA ARG A 148 6.72 -9.16 -4.55
C ARG A 148 5.58 -9.26 -3.55
N TYR A 149 4.38 -8.88 -3.98
CA TYR A 149 3.19 -8.97 -3.15
C TYR A 149 2.79 -10.44 -2.90
N PRO A 150 2.24 -10.76 -1.71
CA PRO A 150 1.60 -12.05 -1.44
C PRO A 150 0.24 -12.11 -2.16
N ILE A 151 0.29 -12.32 -3.47
CA ILE A 151 -0.90 -12.30 -4.35
C ILE A 151 -1.95 -13.32 -3.94
N ASP A 152 -1.57 -14.51 -3.48
CA ASP A 152 -2.52 -15.57 -3.11
C ASP A 152 -3.39 -15.16 -1.93
N ARG A 153 -2.77 -14.64 -0.87
CA ARG A 153 -3.48 -14.12 0.31
C ARG A 153 -4.32 -12.88 -0.01
N MET A 154 -3.84 -12.04 -0.93
CA MET A 154 -4.59 -10.89 -1.40
C MET A 154 -5.84 -11.31 -2.20
N ALA A 155 -5.71 -12.31 -3.07
CA ALA A 155 -6.81 -12.84 -3.87
C ALA A 155 -7.91 -13.41 -2.98
N GLU A 156 -7.57 -14.23 -1.98
CA GLU A 156 -8.54 -14.77 -1.02
C GLU A 156 -9.32 -13.66 -0.30
N ARG A 157 -8.61 -12.62 0.18
CA ARG A 157 -9.28 -11.50 0.88
C ARG A 157 -10.09 -10.61 -0.04
N LEU A 158 -9.65 -10.39 -1.27
CA LEU A 158 -10.40 -9.62 -2.25
C LEU A 158 -11.64 -10.37 -2.72
N LYS A 159 -11.62 -11.71 -2.77
CA LYS A 159 -12.80 -12.52 -3.06
C LYS A 159 -13.88 -12.30 -2.00
N VAL A 160 -13.51 -12.41 -0.72
CA VAL A 160 -14.43 -12.14 0.40
C VAL A 160 -14.99 -10.71 0.36
N TYR A 161 -14.16 -9.74 -0.02
CA TYR A 161 -14.59 -8.35 -0.18
C TYR A 161 -15.56 -8.17 -1.37
N ALA A 162 -15.27 -8.81 -2.51
CA ALA A 162 -16.11 -8.77 -3.70
C ALA A 162 -17.49 -9.40 -3.43
N ASP A 163 -17.52 -10.55 -2.76
CA ASP A 163 -18.76 -11.22 -2.36
C ASP A 163 -19.62 -10.33 -1.45
N LEU A 164 -18.99 -9.63 -0.49
CA LEU A 164 -19.67 -8.78 0.48
C LEU A 164 -20.28 -7.51 -0.13
N HIS A 165 -19.63 -6.94 -1.16
CA HIS A 165 -20.05 -5.68 -1.80
C HIS A 165 -20.64 -5.87 -3.20
N HIS A 166 -20.78 -7.11 -3.65
CA HIS A 166 -21.30 -7.49 -4.97
C HIS A 166 -20.54 -6.82 -6.13
N VAL A 167 -19.21 -6.78 -6.01
CA VAL A 167 -18.33 -6.24 -7.05
C VAL A 167 -18.01 -7.35 -8.07
N GLU A 168 -17.96 -6.99 -9.35
CA GLU A 168 -17.67 -7.93 -10.43
C GLU A 168 -16.28 -8.58 -10.27
N TRP A 169 -16.25 -9.90 -10.42
CA TRP A 169 -15.07 -10.74 -10.19
C TRP A 169 -14.71 -11.53 -11.44
N GLU A 170 -13.55 -11.26 -12.02
CA GLU A 170 -13.07 -11.90 -13.25
C GLU A 170 -11.78 -12.68 -12.97
N VAL A 171 -11.80 -13.99 -13.21
CA VAL A 171 -10.60 -14.84 -13.13
C VAL A 171 -10.13 -15.14 -14.55
N LYS A 172 -8.98 -14.60 -14.93
CA LYS A 172 -8.33 -14.93 -16.20
C LYS A 172 -7.29 -16.02 -15.95
N SER A 173 -7.66 -17.27 -16.20
CA SER A 173 -6.69 -18.34 -16.42
C SER A 173 -6.11 -18.16 -17.81
N LYS A 174 -4.78 -18.19 -17.91
CA LYS A 174 -4.12 -18.40 -19.20
C LYS A 174 -4.11 -19.90 -19.50
#